data_AF-E9E3J9-F1
#
_entry.id   AF-E9E3J9-F1
#
_cell.length_a   1.000
_cell.length_b   1.000
_cell.length_c   1.000
_cell.angle_alpha   90.00
_cell.angle_beta   90.00
_cell.angle_gamma   90.00
#
_symmetry.space_group_name_H-M   'P 1'
#
loop_
_entity.id
_entity.type
_entity.pdbx_description
1 polymer ?
#
loop_
_entity_poly.entity_id
_entity_poly.type
_entity_poly.pdbx_seq_one_letter_code
_entity_poly.pdbx_strand_id
1 'polypeptide(L)'
;MASTVAGSTKNVNPSEGEKGPAQATGLPTPNATPGPDVSRNDAEKVRKGADIEAEIQRILQSETDLSTLGLDEASSTEDRLLALRTIGCKIHYEHSGHKPKKEANKALQKLCDAATRLGVEPAYATAVFHWDGQKDLMAEDSEDSDSSDSDDAMEQDSVPVPPESVDEIYQKATPFVQKLASDTNDKDAHNGIAALNTEIIKATKEYNELHKNNKAKRVSKTQWEIPLRFFQEHYSLVVANYNILATDPNNDEARQKVEMGKKLISDAVLRNHWPADWALNLILPEQNRSPSTPFKYPWPTLQTDDGLIIGVRKRAVGGHQVCVETTTPDGRTVRRPSKRLRLKKLGNFKASIKQTDHFLFQDLKMTIPGEIQTRSFTAECTEHFTRSSQGAPAHRYRTARRFNK
;
A
#
# COMPACT_ATOMS: atom_id res chain seq x y z
N MET A 1 -17.78 -31.80 -57.58
CA MET A 1 -17.15 -33.13 -57.36
C MET A 1 -15.93 -33.21 -58.28
N ALA A 2 -14.79 -33.80 -57.83
CA ALA A 2 -13.56 -34.09 -58.61
C ALA A 2 -12.83 -32.85 -59.22
N SER A 3 -11.50 -32.62 -59.20
CA SER A 3 -10.27 -33.45 -59.04
C SER A 3 -9.96 -34.33 -60.27
N THR A 4 -8.76 -34.39 -60.90
CA THR A 4 -7.43 -33.71 -60.77
C THR A 4 -6.73 -33.73 -62.18
N VAL A 5 -5.42 -33.68 -62.52
CA VAL A 5 -4.09 -33.85 -61.86
C VAL A 5 -2.93 -33.25 -62.74
N ALA A 6 -1.80 -32.84 -62.12
CA ALA A 6 -0.39 -32.74 -62.61
C ALA A 6 0.06 -32.08 -63.97
N GLY A 7 1.33 -31.63 -64.04
CA GLY A 7 2.01 -31.28 -65.31
C GLY A 7 3.42 -30.59 -65.29
N SER A 8 4.49 -31.32 -64.98
CA SER A 8 5.93 -31.16 -65.37
C SER A 8 6.66 -29.79 -65.62
N THR A 9 7.51 -29.42 -64.64
CA THR A 9 9.01 -29.26 -64.71
C THR A 9 9.80 -28.62 -65.89
N LYS A 10 10.71 -27.69 -65.50
CA LYS A 10 12.15 -27.52 -65.85
C LYS A 10 12.64 -27.29 -67.31
N ASN A 11 13.32 -26.16 -67.53
CA ASN A 11 14.81 -26.01 -67.55
C ASN A 11 15.16 -24.49 -67.55
N VAL A 12 16.37 -23.98 -67.29
CA VAL A 12 17.71 -24.29 -67.84
C VAL A 12 18.83 -24.09 -66.79
N ASN A 13 19.95 -24.81 -66.96
CA ASN A 13 21.22 -24.68 -66.23
C ASN A 13 22.32 -24.24 -67.25
N PRO A 14 23.45 -23.62 -66.85
CA PRO A 14 24.65 -24.46 -66.68
C PRO A 14 25.76 -23.94 -65.73
N SER A 15 26.61 -24.88 -65.26
CA SER A 15 28.07 -24.75 -65.04
C SER A 15 28.62 -23.72 -64.01
N GLU A 16 29.78 -23.89 -63.35
CA GLU A 16 30.85 -24.91 -63.30
C GLU A 16 31.14 -25.23 -61.80
N GLY A 17 31.85 -26.28 -61.35
CA GLY A 17 32.51 -27.43 -61.99
C GLY A 17 33.20 -28.29 -60.91
N GLU A 18 33.35 -29.61 -61.10
CA GLU A 18 33.82 -30.54 -60.05
C GLU A 18 35.35 -30.75 -59.98
N LYS A 19 35.87 -30.99 -58.77
CA LYS A 19 37.00 -31.91 -58.46
C LYS A 19 37.07 -32.22 -56.95
N GLY A 20 36.88 -33.48 -56.57
CA GLY A 20 37.10 -34.02 -55.20
C GLY A 20 38.47 -34.71 -55.07
N PRO A 21 38.64 -35.77 -54.23
CA PRO A 21 37.67 -36.43 -53.33
C PRO A 21 38.28 -36.82 -51.93
N ALA A 22 37.74 -37.88 -51.28
CA ALA A 22 38.16 -38.57 -50.03
C ALA A 22 37.68 -37.93 -48.70
N GLN A 23 36.69 -38.49 -47.98
CA GLN A 23 36.71 -39.67 -47.06
C GLN A 23 37.00 -39.29 -45.58
N ALA A 24 36.35 -39.84 -44.53
CA ALA A 24 35.30 -40.87 -44.46
C ALA A 24 34.47 -40.81 -43.13
N THR A 25 33.46 -41.69 -43.03
CA THR A 25 32.81 -42.26 -41.82
C THR A 25 32.08 -41.34 -40.82
N GLY A 26 30.76 -41.56 -40.70
CA GLY A 26 29.90 -41.16 -39.57
C GLY A 26 28.58 -41.93 -39.61
N LEU A 27 28.11 -42.45 -38.47
CA LEU A 27 26.86 -43.24 -38.35
C LEU A 27 25.62 -42.32 -38.20
N PRO A 28 24.41 -42.78 -38.59
CA PRO A 28 23.19 -41.98 -38.46
C PRO A 28 22.73 -41.89 -37.00
N THR A 29 22.63 -40.67 -36.46
CA THR A 29 21.95 -40.39 -35.20
C THR A 29 20.44 -40.16 -35.43
N PRO A 30 19.57 -40.66 -34.53
CA PRO A 30 18.12 -40.59 -34.71
C PRO A 30 17.53 -39.22 -34.33
N ASN A 31 16.22 -39.08 -34.60
CA ASN A 31 15.34 -37.93 -34.36
C ASN A 31 15.71 -37.03 -33.16
N ALA A 32 15.50 -35.72 -33.36
CA ALA A 32 15.73 -34.67 -32.37
C ALA A 32 15.08 -34.96 -31.00
N THR A 33 15.92 -35.23 -30.01
CA THR A 33 15.56 -35.18 -28.59
C THR A 33 15.09 -33.76 -28.25
N PRO A 34 13.88 -33.56 -27.68
CA PRO A 34 13.45 -32.25 -27.21
C PRO A 34 14.43 -31.68 -26.18
N GLY A 35 14.76 -30.40 -26.30
CA GLY A 35 15.70 -29.73 -25.41
C GLY A 35 15.23 -29.76 -23.94
N PRO A 36 16.16 -29.88 -22.96
CA PRO A 36 15.81 -30.18 -21.57
C PRO A 36 14.92 -29.15 -20.87
N ASP A 37 14.84 -27.91 -21.38
CA ASP A 37 13.95 -26.88 -20.84
C ASP A 37 12.46 -27.16 -21.08
N VAL A 38 12.06 -27.71 -22.23
CA VAL A 38 10.62 -27.89 -22.55
C VAL A 38 10.00 -28.91 -21.60
N SER A 39 10.62 -30.09 -21.51
CA SER A 39 10.21 -31.17 -20.61
C SER A 39 10.21 -30.76 -19.13
N ARG A 40 11.12 -29.86 -18.73
CA ARG A 40 11.18 -29.35 -17.35
C ARG A 40 10.03 -28.39 -17.05
N ASN A 41 9.76 -27.45 -17.96
CA ASN A 41 8.65 -26.50 -17.83
C ASN A 41 7.29 -27.21 -17.81
N ASP A 42 7.09 -28.23 -18.64
CA ASP A 42 5.82 -28.97 -18.67
C ASP A 42 5.64 -29.88 -17.45
N ALA A 43 6.71 -30.51 -16.95
CA ALA A 43 6.66 -31.23 -15.66
C ALA A 43 6.33 -30.30 -14.48
N GLU A 44 6.82 -29.06 -14.48
CA GLU A 44 6.52 -28.08 -13.44
C GLU A 44 5.05 -27.58 -13.52
N LYS A 45 4.52 -27.35 -14.73
CA LYS A 45 3.08 -27.04 -14.93
C LYS A 45 2.17 -28.16 -14.42
N VAL A 46 2.51 -29.42 -14.71
CA VAL A 46 1.73 -30.58 -14.23
C VAL A 46 1.71 -30.66 -12.71
N ARG A 47 2.86 -30.41 -12.06
CA ARG A 47 2.93 -30.33 -10.59
C ARG A 47 2.08 -29.19 -10.04
N LYS A 48 2.26 -27.97 -10.53
CA LYS A 48 1.48 -26.80 -10.11
C LYS A 48 -0.03 -27.01 -10.29
N GLY A 49 -0.45 -27.65 -11.38
CA GLY A 49 -1.86 -28.03 -11.60
C GLY A 49 -2.39 -29.00 -10.53
N ALA A 50 -1.63 -30.04 -10.18
CA ALA A 50 -2.01 -30.97 -9.12
C ALA A 50 -2.01 -30.32 -7.71
N ASP A 51 -1.04 -29.44 -7.45
CA ASP A 51 -0.93 -28.68 -6.20
C ASP A 51 -2.09 -27.68 -6.01
N ILE A 52 -2.72 -27.22 -7.11
CA ILE A 52 -3.92 -26.37 -7.14
C ILE A 52 -5.20 -27.21 -7.00
N GLU A 53 -5.30 -28.33 -7.70
CA GLU A 53 -6.42 -29.27 -7.59
C GLU A 53 -6.59 -29.75 -6.13
N ALA A 54 -5.49 -30.18 -5.49
CA ALA A 54 -5.52 -30.60 -4.09
C ALA A 54 -6.01 -29.50 -3.14
N GLU A 55 -5.66 -28.24 -3.41
CA GLU A 55 -6.11 -27.08 -2.64
C GLU A 55 -7.62 -26.83 -2.80
N ILE A 56 -8.13 -26.88 -4.04
CA ILE A 56 -9.55 -26.73 -4.36
C ILE A 56 -10.37 -27.83 -3.68
N GLN A 57 -9.94 -29.09 -3.78
CA GLN A 57 -10.65 -30.22 -3.16
C GLN A 57 -10.59 -30.13 -1.61
N ARG A 58 -9.45 -29.74 -1.02
CA ARG A 58 -9.32 -29.48 0.42
C ARG A 58 -10.32 -28.42 0.89
N ILE A 59 -10.39 -27.29 0.19
CA ILE A 59 -11.32 -26.19 0.51
C ILE A 59 -12.77 -26.67 0.42
N LEU A 60 -13.14 -27.36 -0.67
CA LEU A 60 -14.51 -27.88 -0.85
C LEU A 60 -14.91 -28.87 0.25
N GLN A 61 -13.99 -29.75 0.68
CA GLN A 61 -14.21 -30.77 1.70
C GLN A 61 -14.10 -30.28 3.16
N SER A 62 -13.51 -29.10 3.40
CA SER A 62 -13.34 -28.54 4.76
C SER A 62 -14.67 -28.29 5.48
N GLU A 63 -14.82 -28.77 6.73
CA GLU A 63 -16.08 -28.64 7.48
C GLU A 63 -16.18 -27.35 8.32
N THR A 64 -15.05 -26.68 8.59
CA THR A 64 -15.00 -25.46 9.40
C THR A 64 -14.34 -24.30 8.63
N ASP A 65 -14.60 -23.06 9.04
CA ASP A 65 -13.98 -21.89 8.40
C ASP A 65 -12.46 -21.86 8.60
N LEU A 66 -11.97 -22.24 9.79
CA LEU A 66 -10.53 -22.35 10.07
C LEU A 66 -9.86 -23.42 9.21
N SER A 67 -10.46 -24.61 9.10
CA SER A 67 -9.94 -25.65 8.20
C SER A 67 -10.02 -25.25 6.74
N THR A 68 -11.00 -24.41 6.34
CA THR A 68 -11.10 -23.85 4.99
C THR A 68 -9.90 -22.96 4.67
N LEU A 69 -9.50 -22.05 5.58
CA LEU A 69 -8.28 -21.23 5.44
C LEU A 69 -6.99 -22.01 5.71
N GLY A 70 -7.05 -23.21 6.29
CA GLY A 70 -5.87 -24.01 6.66
C GLY A 70 -5.16 -23.51 7.93
N LEU A 71 -5.90 -22.84 8.83
CA LEU A 71 -5.39 -22.19 10.04
C LEU A 71 -5.86 -22.89 11.33
N ASP A 72 -5.22 -22.54 12.44
CA ASP A 72 -5.57 -23.00 13.78
C ASP A 72 -6.40 -21.97 14.56
N GLU A 73 -6.86 -22.34 15.77
CA GLU A 73 -7.66 -21.46 16.63
C GLU A 73 -6.86 -20.28 17.23
N ALA A 74 -5.53 -20.32 17.17
CA ALA A 74 -4.64 -19.27 17.69
C ALA A 74 -4.28 -18.20 16.64
N SER A 75 -4.52 -18.50 15.36
CA SER A 75 -4.16 -17.66 14.21
C SER A 75 -4.86 -16.29 14.25
N SER A 76 -4.09 -15.22 14.05
CA SER A 76 -4.52 -13.82 14.14
C SER A 76 -5.42 -13.37 12.97
N THR A 77 -5.91 -12.13 13.00
CA THR A 77 -6.67 -11.55 11.87
C THR A 77 -5.78 -11.36 10.65
N GLU A 78 -4.53 -11.00 10.90
CA GLU A 78 -3.46 -10.82 9.94
C GLU A 78 -3.10 -12.16 9.27
N ASP A 79 -2.99 -13.25 10.04
CA ASP A 79 -2.79 -14.61 9.50
C ASP A 79 -3.96 -15.04 8.59
N ARG A 80 -5.20 -14.70 8.97
CA ARG A 80 -6.41 -15.00 8.19
C ARG A 80 -6.45 -14.22 6.88
N LEU A 81 -6.04 -12.95 6.91
CA LEU A 81 -5.92 -12.10 5.73
C LEU A 81 -4.80 -12.60 4.80
N LEU A 82 -3.66 -12.99 5.35
CA LEU A 82 -2.53 -13.55 4.60
C LEU A 82 -2.89 -14.89 3.95
N ALA A 83 -3.58 -15.78 4.67
CA ALA A 83 -4.07 -17.05 4.15
C ALA A 83 -5.12 -16.85 3.04
N LEU A 84 -6.08 -15.94 3.23
CA LEU A 84 -7.06 -15.57 2.22
C LEU A 84 -6.39 -15.10 0.92
N ARG A 85 -5.44 -14.16 1.02
CA ARG A 85 -4.69 -13.62 -0.14
C ARG A 85 -3.88 -14.73 -0.82
N THR A 86 -3.06 -15.47 -0.07
CA THR A 86 -2.19 -16.54 -0.58
C THR A 86 -2.99 -17.63 -1.31
N ILE A 87 -4.01 -18.18 -0.65
CA ILE A 87 -4.78 -19.31 -1.15
C ILE A 87 -5.72 -18.85 -2.27
N GLY A 88 -6.37 -17.70 -2.11
CA GLY A 88 -7.28 -17.15 -3.11
C GLY A 88 -6.59 -16.85 -4.44
N CYS A 89 -5.39 -16.24 -4.40
CA CYS A 89 -4.56 -16.06 -5.60
C CYS A 89 -4.15 -17.42 -6.21
N LYS A 90 -3.73 -18.40 -5.39
CA LYS A 90 -3.36 -19.75 -5.85
C LYS A 90 -4.49 -20.47 -6.58
N ILE A 91 -5.73 -20.40 -6.07
CA ILE A 91 -6.89 -21.12 -6.63
C ILE A 91 -7.80 -20.27 -7.53
N HIS A 92 -7.42 -19.02 -7.85
CA HIS A 92 -8.32 -18.09 -8.55
C HIS A 92 -8.87 -18.67 -9.84
N TYR A 93 -10.19 -18.67 -10.01
CA TYR A 93 -10.86 -19.41 -11.09
C TYR A 93 -10.57 -18.86 -12.49
N GLU A 94 -10.03 -17.64 -12.61
CA GLU A 94 -9.55 -17.06 -13.87
C GLU A 94 -8.06 -17.35 -14.12
N HIS A 95 -7.20 -17.27 -13.09
CA HIS A 95 -5.74 -17.13 -13.21
C HIS A 95 -4.92 -18.36 -12.77
N SER A 96 -5.50 -19.27 -11.98
CA SER A 96 -4.85 -20.53 -11.56
C SER A 96 -4.60 -21.53 -12.69
N GLY A 97 -5.26 -21.36 -13.85
CA GLY A 97 -5.19 -22.27 -14.99
C GLY A 97 -5.94 -23.60 -14.81
N HIS A 98 -6.47 -23.87 -13.61
CA HIS A 98 -7.28 -25.06 -13.29
C HIS A 98 -8.53 -25.18 -14.16
N LYS A 99 -8.94 -26.43 -14.43
CA LYS A 99 -10.20 -26.77 -15.10
C LYS A 99 -10.81 -28.00 -14.41
N PRO A 100 -12.09 -27.96 -13.99
CA PRO A 100 -13.11 -26.99 -14.40
C PRO A 100 -13.18 -25.72 -13.55
N LYS A 101 -13.23 -24.54 -14.19
CA LYS A 101 -13.37 -23.22 -13.53
C LYS A 101 -14.51 -23.14 -12.49
N LYS A 102 -15.58 -23.94 -12.66
CA LYS A 102 -16.73 -24.00 -11.72
C LYS A 102 -16.37 -24.51 -10.32
N GLU A 103 -15.36 -25.36 -10.19
CA GLU A 103 -14.94 -25.90 -8.89
C GLU A 103 -13.99 -24.95 -8.17
N ALA A 104 -13.02 -24.38 -8.90
CA ALA A 104 -12.20 -23.25 -8.42
C ALA A 104 -13.06 -22.07 -7.95
N ASN A 105 -14.10 -21.68 -8.71
CA ASN A 105 -14.97 -20.55 -8.34
C ASN A 105 -15.77 -20.83 -7.06
N LYS A 106 -16.31 -22.05 -6.89
CA LYS A 106 -16.97 -22.48 -5.64
C LYS A 106 -16.00 -22.52 -4.45
N ALA A 107 -14.78 -23.00 -4.65
CA ALA A 107 -13.75 -23.04 -3.61
C ALA A 107 -13.35 -21.61 -3.20
N LEU A 108 -13.12 -20.72 -4.17
CA LEU A 108 -12.79 -19.32 -3.93
C LEU A 108 -13.92 -18.60 -3.18
N GLN A 109 -15.18 -18.81 -3.58
CA GLN A 109 -16.32 -18.26 -2.85
C GLN A 109 -16.36 -18.76 -1.40
N LYS A 110 -16.24 -20.08 -1.18
CA LYS A 110 -16.24 -20.68 0.16
C LYS A 110 -15.09 -20.15 1.04
N LEU A 111 -13.91 -19.93 0.46
CA LEU A 111 -12.75 -19.33 1.14
C LEU A 111 -13.02 -17.87 1.55
N CYS A 112 -13.60 -17.07 0.65
CA CYS A 112 -13.97 -15.67 0.92
C CYS A 112 -15.05 -15.56 2.01
N ASP A 113 -16.08 -16.41 1.92
CA ASP A 113 -17.15 -16.50 2.92
C ASP A 113 -16.61 -16.92 4.30
N ALA A 114 -15.69 -17.89 4.33
CA ALA A 114 -15.04 -18.36 5.57
C ALA A 114 -14.14 -17.29 6.21
N ALA A 115 -13.32 -16.59 5.42
CA ALA A 115 -12.48 -15.51 5.92
C ALA A 115 -13.32 -14.36 6.50
N THR A 116 -14.43 -14.02 5.83
CA THR A 116 -15.38 -13.00 6.30
C THR A 116 -16.04 -13.41 7.62
N ARG A 117 -16.47 -14.67 7.77
CA ARG A 117 -17.02 -15.19 9.05
C ARG A 117 -15.98 -15.20 10.17
N LEU A 118 -14.70 -15.33 9.86
CA LEU A 118 -13.58 -15.28 10.80
C LEU A 118 -13.06 -13.86 11.09
N GLY A 119 -13.75 -12.81 10.61
CA GLY A 119 -13.46 -11.42 10.95
C GLY A 119 -12.48 -10.70 10.02
N VAL A 120 -12.12 -11.30 8.87
CA VAL A 120 -11.43 -10.55 7.80
C VAL A 120 -12.43 -9.60 7.14
N GLU A 121 -12.02 -8.35 6.87
CA GLU A 121 -12.92 -7.35 6.31
C GLU A 121 -13.42 -7.76 4.91
N PRO A 122 -14.74 -7.60 4.60
CA PRO A 122 -15.31 -7.98 3.30
C PRO A 122 -14.61 -7.34 2.08
N ALA A 123 -13.99 -6.17 2.24
CA ALA A 123 -13.24 -5.50 1.19
C ALA A 123 -12.09 -6.37 0.65
N TYR A 124 -11.33 -7.04 1.53
CA TYR A 124 -10.23 -7.93 1.12
C TYR A 124 -10.75 -9.21 0.47
N ALA A 125 -11.85 -9.77 0.98
CA ALA A 125 -12.53 -10.91 0.35
C ALA A 125 -13.02 -10.57 -1.07
N THR A 126 -13.60 -9.37 -1.25
CA THR A 126 -14.02 -8.86 -2.57
C THR A 126 -12.83 -8.66 -3.51
N ALA A 127 -11.72 -8.10 -3.02
CA ALA A 127 -10.50 -7.89 -3.81
C ALA A 127 -9.84 -9.19 -4.27
N VAL A 128 -9.86 -10.23 -3.43
CA VAL A 128 -9.34 -11.57 -3.76
C VAL A 128 -10.29 -12.34 -4.68
N PHE A 129 -11.61 -12.17 -4.56
CA PHE A 129 -12.60 -12.82 -5.42
C PHE A 129 -12.65 -12.25 -6.85
N HIS A 130 -12.34 -10.95 -7.00
CA HIS A 130 -12.27 -10.25 -8.29
C HIS A 130 -10.83 -9.97 -8.75
N TRP A 131 -9.85 -10.74 -8.29
CA TRP A 131 -8.45 -10.54 -8.62
C TRP A 131 -8.18 -10.77 -10.11
N ASP A 132 -7.34 -9.91 -10.70
CA ASP A 132 -7.02 -9.84 -12.14
C ASP A 132 -5.76 -10.62 -12.54
N GLY A 133 -5.08 -11.23 -11.56
CA GLY A 133 -3.81 -11.95 -11.77
C GLY A 133 -2.60 -11.04 -11.95
N GLN A 134 -2.74 -9.71 -11.81
CA GLN A 134 -1.67 -8.73 -11.99
C GLN A 134 -1.38 -7.91 -10.73
N LYS A 135 -2.42 -7.45 -10.01
CA LYS A 135 -2.23 -6.68 -8.77
C LYS A 135 -1.56 -7.53 -7.70
N ASP A 136 -0.45 -7.07 -7.12
CA ASP A 136 0.13 -7.73 -5.95
C ASP A 136 -0.76 -7.48 -4.73
N LEU A 137 -1.47 -8.52 -4.27
CA LEU A 137 -2.25 -8.49 -3.04
C LEU A 137 -1.41 -8.88 -1.80
N MET A 138 -0.16 -9.31 -1.98
CA MET A 138 0.75 -9.76 -0.93
C MET A 138 1.77 -8.70 -0.51
N ALA A 139 1.84 -7.56 -1.22
CA ALA A 139 2.40 -6.34 -0.68
C ALA A 139 1.69 -6.00 0.64
N GLU A 140 2.47 -5.69 1.69
CA GLU A 140 1.92 -5.15 2.92
C GLU A 140 1.16 -3.85 2.59
N ASP A 141 -0.04 -3.66 3.14
CA ASP A 141 -0.78 -2.40 3.02
C ASP A 141 -0.04 -1.32 3.82
N SER A 142 0.97 -0.74 3.18
CA SER A 142 1.88 0.21 3.82
C SER A 142 1.16 1.52 4.09
N GLU A 143 0.73 1.71 5.33
CA GLU A 143 0.22 2.99 5.87
C GLU A 143 1.31 4.09 5.97
N ASP A 144 2.34 4.04 5.12
CA ASP A 144 3.27 5.14 4.90
C ASP A 144 2.70 6.05 3.80
N SER A 145 2.08 7.14 4.24
CA SER A 145 1.62 8.24 3.40
C SER A 145 2.80 9.02 2.83
N ASP A 146 3.47 8.46 1.82
CA ASP A 146 4.48 9.18 1.03
C ASP A 146 4.04 9.37 -0.42
N SER A 147 4.12 10.61 -0.88
CA SER A 147 3.55 11.09 -2.15
C SER A 147 4.36 10.62 -3.36
N SER A 148 4.01 9.46 -3.92
CA SER A 148 4.42 9.05 -5.26
C SER A 148 3.21 9.04 -6.19
N ASP A 149 3.15 9.97 -7.13
CA ASP A 149 2.25 9.86 -8.28
C ASP A 149 2.67 8.62 -9.09
N SER A 150 1.87 7.56 -9.01
CA SER A 150 1.97 6.36 -9.84
C SER A 150 0.79 6.34 -10.81
N ASP A 151 1.07 6.58 -12.09
CA ASP A 151 0.09 6.78 -13.18
C ASP A 151 -0.73 5.52 -13.55
N ASP A 152 -0.72 4.47 -12.73
CA ASP A 152 -1.61 3.30 -12.80
C ASP A 152 -2.95 3.53 -12.07
N ALA A 153 -3.32 4.79 -11.84
CA ALA A 153 -4.67 5.18 -11.48
C ALA A 153 -5.61 4.91 -12.66
N MET A 154 -6.18 3.69 -12.72
CA MET A 154 -7.21 3.22 -13.65
C MET A 154 -8.01 4.38 -14.24
N GLU A 155 -7.83 4.67 -15.54
CA GLU A 155 -8.45 5.83 -16.20
C GLU A 155 -9.96 5.82 -15.95
N GLN A 156 -10.42 6.72 -15.07
CA GLN A 156 -11.83 6.78 -14.71
C GLN A 156 -12.61 7.32 -15.90
N ASP A 157 -13.51 6.51 -16.44
CA ASP A 157 -14.33 6.79 -17.63
C ASP A 157 -14.73 8.27 -17.68
N SER A 158 -14.17 8.99 -18.65
CA SER A 158 -14.31 10.44 -18.74
C SER A 158 -15.78 10.83 -18.84
N VAL A 159 -16.31 11.46 -17.79
CA VAL A 159 -17.72 11.85 -17.72
C VAL A 159 -18.03 12.75 -18.92
N PRO A 160 -19.04 12.41 -19.74
CA PRO A 160 -19.35 13.19 -20.93
C PRO A 160 -19.83 14.57 -20.53
N VAL A 161 -19.31 15.60 -21.19
CA VAL A 161 -19.68 17.01 -20.98
C VAL A 161 -21.22 17.15 -21.10
N PRO A 162 -21.89 17.79 -20.13
CA PRO A 162 -23.34 17.97 -20.16
C PRO A 162 -23.78 18.86 -21.34
N PRO A 163 -24.98 18.66 -21.89
CA PRO A 163 -25.58 19.60 -22.83
C PRO A 163 -25.95 20.91 -22.10
N GLU A 164 -26.03 22.00 -22.85
CA GLU A 164 -26.40 23.35 -22.39
C GLU A 164 -27.67 23.38 -21.52
N SER A 165 -28.69 22.57 -21.85
CA SER A 165 -29.93 22.45 -21.07
C SER A 165 -29.77 21.79 -19.70
N VAL A 166 -28.65 21.09 -19.44
CA VAL A 166 -28.28 20.53 -18.14
C VAL A 166 -27.39 21.49 -17.37
N ASP A 167 -26.46 22.19 -18.03
CA ASP A 167 -25.68 23.26 -17.38
C ASP A 167 -26.59 24.39 -16.87
N GLU A 168 -27.58 24.81 -17.66
CA GLU A 168 -28.65 25.71 -17.19
C GLU A 168 -29.31 25.24 -15.88
N ILE A 169 -29.49 23.93 -15.70
CA ILE A 169 -30.08 23.35 -14.49
C ILE A 169 -29.07 23.33 -13.34
N TYR A 170 -27.78 23.09 -13.62
CA TYR A 170 -26.72 23.29 -12.63
C TYR A 170 -26.65 24.74 -12.15
N GLN A 171 -26.75 25.74 -13.04
CA GLN A 171 -26.79 27.16 -12.61
C GLN A 171 -28.02 27.45 -11.72
N LYS A 172 -29.18 26.84 -12.00
CA LYS A 172 -30.39 26.90 -11.14
C LYS A 172 -30.20 26.14 -9.81
N ALA A 173 -29.36 25.12 -9.78
CA ALA A 173 -29.07 24.31 -8.59
C ALA A 173 -28.04 24.94 -7.64
N THR A 174 -27.11 25.75 -8.16
CA THR A 174 -26.06 26.44 -7.39
C THR A 174 -26.53 27.06 -6.05
N PRO A 175 -27.59 27.87 -5.97
CA PRO A 175 -28.04 28.43 -4.69
C PRO A 175 -28.48 27.37 -3.68
N PHE A 176 -29.02 26.23 -4.12
CA PHE A 176 -29.37 25.12 -3.23
C PHE A 176 -28.13 24.34 -2.77
N VAL A 177 -27.16 24.11 -3.66
CA VAL A 177 -25.88 23.44 -3.30
C VAL A 177 -25.07 24.32 -2.34
N GLN A 178 -25.03 25.63 -2.54
CA GLN A 178 -24.42 26.59 -1.60
C GLN A 178 -25.16 26.64 -0.25
N LYS A 179 -26.48 26.43 -0.24
CA LYS A 179 -27.25 26.29 1.01
C LYS A 179 -26.89 24.98 1.74
N LEU A 180 -26.69 23.86 1.02
CA LEU A 180 -26.16 22.61 1.62
C LEU A 180 -24.76 22.78 2.21
N ALA A 181 -23.89 23.60 1.61
CA ALA A 181 -22.57 23.90 2.15
C ALA A 181 -22.62 24.67 3.49
N SER A 182 -23.78 25.26 3.82
CA SER A 182 -24.02 26.02 5.06
C SER A 182 -24.84 25.23 6.08
N ASP A 183 -25.89 24.52 5.64
CA ASP A 183 -26.66 23.54 6.42
C ASP A 183 -26.93 22.30 5.56
N THR A 184 -26.25 21.21 5.89
CA THR A 184 -26.32 19.94 5.15
C THR A 184 -27.67 19.23 5.23
N ASN A 185 -28.56 19.67 6.11
CA ASN A 185 -29.89 19.09 6.32
C ASN A 185 -31.04 20.05 5.95
N ASP A 186 -30.72 21.16 5.26
CA ASP A 186 -31.72 22.13 4.85
C ASP A 186 -32.75 21.53 3.88
N LYS A 187 -34.01 21.50 4.30
CA LYS A 187 -35.08 20.82 3.57
C LYS A 187 -35.40 21.47 2.24
N ASP A 188 -35.24 22.79 2.10
CA ASP A 188 -35.51 23.48 0.84
C ASP A 188 -34.44 23.15 -0.20
N ALA A 189 -33.18 23.04 0.23
CA ALA A 189 -32.05 22.63 -0.62
C ALA A 189 -32.17 21.18 -1.08
N HIS A 190 -32.50 20.26 -0.16
CA HIS A 190 -32.79 18.86 -0.49
C HIS A 190 -33.94 18.74 -1.49
N ASN A 191 -35.07 19.42 -1.26
CA ASN A 191 -36.23 19.39 -2.14
C ASN A 191 -35.95 20.07 -3.50
N GLY A 192 -35.23 21.20 -3.51
CA GLY A 192 -34.85 21.93 -4.72
C GLY A 192 -33.95 21.10 -5.62
N ILE A 193 -32.92 20.46 -5.07
CA ILE A 193 -32.02 19.58 -5.83
C ILE A 193 -32.77 18.34 -6.33
N ALA A 194 -33.67 17.74 -5.53
CA ALA A 194 -34.49 16.62 -5.99
C ALA A 194 -35.46 16.98 -7.15
N ALA A 195 -36.03 18.20 -7.12
CA ALA A 195 -36.85 18.72 -8.22
C ALA A 195 -36.00 18.95 -9.48
N LEU A 196 -34.84 19.60 -9.36
CA LEU A 196 -33.94 19.87 -10.49
C LEU A 196 -33.31 18.58 -11.06
N ASN A 197 -33.03 17.56 -10.24
CA ASN A 197 -32.65 16.22 -10.72
C ASN A 197 -33.74 15.59 -11.60
N THR A 198 -35.03 15.85 -11.31
CA THR A 198 -36.13 15.39 -12.17
C THR A 198 -36.12 16.09 -13.55
N GLU A 199 -35.75 17.37 -13.60
CA GLU A 199 -35.52 18.09 -14.86
C GLU A 199 -34.28 17.58 -15.61
N ILE A 200 -33.18 17.29 -14.90
CA ILE A 200 -31.96 16.70 -15.48
C ILE A 200 -32.26 15.34 -16.09
N ILE A 201 -32.97 14.45 -15.40
CA ILE A 201 -33.35 13.12 -15.92
C ILE A 201 -34.21 13.26 -17.19
N LYS A 202 -35.07 14.27 -17.26
CA LYS A 202 -35.85 14.59 -18.48
C LYS A 202 -34.94 15.07 -19.62
N ALA A 203 -34.06 16.05 -19.38
CA ALA A 203 -33.11 16.55 -20.38
C ALA A 203 -32.15 15.44 -20.87
N THR A 204 -31.70 14.58 -19.96
CA THR A 204 -30.86 13.40 -20.24
C THR A 204 -31.59 12.38 -21.14
N LYS A 205 -32.90 12.21 -20.96
CA LYS A 205 -33.73 11.39 -21.85
C LYS A 205 -33.87 12.02 -23.24
N GLU A 206 -34.16 13.32 -23.31
CA GLU A 206 -34.32 14.04 -24.58
C GLU A 206 -33.02 14.06 -25.40
N TYR A 207 -31.87 14.30 -24.76
CA TYR A 207 -30.55 14.17 -25.37
C TYR A 207 -30.28 12.74 -25.91
N ASN A 208 -30.67 11.70 -25.16
CA ASN A 208 -30.53 10.30 -25.58
C ASN A 208 -31.44 9.94 -26.78
N GLU A 209 -32.64 10.51 -26.89
CA GLU A 209 -33.54 10.30 -28.04
C GLU A 209 -33.02 10.99 -29.31
N LEU A 210 -32.46 12.20 -29.19
CA LEU A 210 -31.75 12.87 -30.29
C LEU A 210 -30.56 12.03 -30.79
N HIS A 211 -29.84 11.39 -29.87
CA HIS A 211 -28.68 10.54 -30.17
C HIS A 211 -28.99 9.04 -30.32
N LYS A 212 -30.27 8.64 -30.47
CA LYS A 212 -30.68 7.21 -30.47
C LYS A 212 -29.93 6.31 -31.46
N ASN A 213 -29.51 6.85 -32.59
CA ASN A 213 -28.76 6.14 -33.64
C ASN A 213 -27.24 6.06 -33.37
N ASN A 214 -26.69 6.86 -32.47
CA ASN A 214 -25.26 6.91 -32.15
C ASN A 214 -25.01 6.38 -30.72
N LYS A 215 -24.76 5.08 -30.61
CA LYS A 215 -24.51 4.41 -29.32
C LYS A 215 -23.38 5.04 -28.51
N ALA A 216 -22.32 5.54 -29.15
CA ALA A 216 -21.17 6.15 -28.48
C ALA A 216 -21.48 7.53 -27.85
N LYS A 217 -22.61 8.15 -28.21
CA LYS A 217 -23.12 9.38 -27.59
C LYS A 217 -24.26 9.15 -26.59
N ARG A 218 -24.65 7.90 -26.33
CA ARG A 218 -25.73 7.60 -25.38
C ARG A 218 -25.18 7.50 -23.96
N VAL A 219 -25.79 8.23 -23.04
CA VAL A 219 -25.37 8.34 -21.64
C VAL A 219 -26.33 7.59 -20.71
N SER A 220 -25.88 7.27 -19.50
CA SER A 220 -26.77 6.70 -18.46
C SER A 220 -27.88 7.69 -18.09
N LYS A 221 -29.03 7.20 -17.57
CA LYS A 221 -30.19 8.06 -17.24
C LYS A 221 -29.91 9.08 -16.14
N THR A 222 -28.91 8.80 -15.31
CA THR A 222 -28.51 9.54 -14.11
C THR A 222 -27.11 10.15 -14.29
N GLN A 223 -26.58 10.21 -15.53
CA GLN A 223 -25.18 10.57 -15.80
C GLN A 223 -24.76 11.94 -15.27
N TRP A 224 -25.72 12.87 -15.26
CA TRP A 224 -25.56 14.25 -14.86
C TRP A 224 -26.41 14.59 -13.63
N GLU A 225 -26.96 13.59 -12.94
CA GLU A 225 -27.75 13.79 -11.74
C GLU A 225 -26.87 14.36 -10.61
N ILE A 226 -27.37 15.36 -9.87
CA ILE A 226 -26.63 15.96 -8.76
C ILE A 226 -26.67 14.99 -7.57
N PRO A 227 -25.54 14.43 -7.11
CA PRO A 227 -25.53 13.41 -6.07
C PRO A 227 -25.71 14.04 -4.68
N LEU A 228 -26.97 14.29 -4.31
CA LEU A 228 -27.38 14.95 -3.07
C LEU A 228 -26.67 14.38 -1.81
N ARG A 229 -26.52 13.06 -1.72
CA ARG A 229 -25.81 12.40 -0.60
C ARG A 229 -24.32 12.71 -0.56
N PHE A 230 -23.63 12.70 -1.70
CA PHE A 230 -22.20 13.02 -1.79
C PHE A 230 -21.94 14.43 -1.22
N PHE A 231 -22.74 15.41 -1.63
CA PHE A 231 -22.64 16.77 -1.09
C PHE A 231 -23.00 16.83 0.39
N GLN A 232 -24.10 16.23 0.83
CA GLN A 232 -24.49 16.19 2.24
C GLN A 232 -23.39 15.59 3.13
N GLU A 233 -22.84 14.43 2.75
CA GLU A 233 -21.85 13.68 3.54
C GLU A 233 -20.50 14.41 3.59
N HIS A 234 -19.97 14.86 2.45
CA HIS A 234 -18.67 15.54 2.42
C HIS A 234 -18.71 16.97 2.94
N TYR A 235 -19.77 17.74 2.69
CA TYR A 235 -19.94 19.05 3.33
C TYR A 235 -20.09 18.90 4.86
N SER A 236 -20.80 17.87 5.34
CA SER A 236 -20.97 17.63 6.77
C SER A 236 -19.64 17.31 7.45
N LEU A 237 -18.84 16.42 6.84
CA LEU A 237 -17.50 16.08 7.31
C LEU A 237 -16.58 17.31 7.33
N VAL A 238 -16.58 18.13 6.27
CA VAL A 238 -15.74 19.32 6.21
C VAL A 238 -16.16 20.37 7.24
N VAL A 239 -17.46 20.69 7.35
CA VAL A 239 -17.97 21.67 8.32
C VAL A 239 -17.71 21.21 9.75
N ALA A 240 -17.92 19.93 10.07
CA ALA A 240 -17.65 19.38 11.40
C ALA A 240 -16.17 19.53 11.80
N ASN A 241 -15.23 19.17 10.92
CA ASN A 241 -13.80 19.29 11.21
C ASN A 241 -13.32 20.76 11.18
N TYR A 242 -13.91 21.61 10.34
CA TYR A 242 -13.63 23.04 10.34
C TYR A 242 -14.07 23.72 11.65
N ASN A 243 -15.21 23.30 12.22
CA ASN A 243 -15.66 23.76 13.53
C ASN A 243 -14.73 23.30 14.68
N ILE A 244 -14.10 22.12 14.57
CA ILE A 244 -13.03 21.71 15.50
C ILE A 244 -11.86 22.69 15.40
N LEU A 245 -11.39 23.02 14.19
CA LEU A 245 -10.28 23.97 13.97
C LEU A 245 -10.57 25.40 14.45
N ALA A 246 -11.84 25.80 14.52
CA ALA A 246 -12.24 27.08 15.12
C ALA A 246 -12.07 27.10 16.66
N THR A 247 -12.03 25.92 17.30
CA THR A 247 -11.80 25.77 18.75
C THR A 247 -10.36 25.34 19.10
N ASP A 248 -9.74 24.52 18.25
CA ASP A 248 -8.36 24.07 18.34
C ASP A 248 -7.68 24.18 16.95
N PRO A 249 -7.07 25.34 16.62
CA PRO A 249 -6.34 25.52 15.37
C PRO A 249 -5.15 24.58 15.20
N ASN A 250 -4.68 23.92 16.27
CA ASN A 250 -3.52 23.05 16.27
C ASN A 250 -3.84 21.57 15.99
N ASN A 251 -5.11 21.23 15.80
CA ASN A 251 -5.56 19.87 15.50
C ASN A 251 -5.15 19.41 14.08
N ASP A 252 -4.00 18.74 13.97
CA ASP A 252 -3.48 18.22 12.69
C ASP A 252 -4.48 17.26 12.00
N GLU A 253 -5.21 16.43 12.76
CA GLU A 253 -6.15 15.45 12.21
C GLU A 253 -7.38 16.13 11.57
N ALA A 254 -8.00 17.09 12.26
CA ALA A 254 -9.11 17.86 11.72
C ALA A 254 -8.67 18.69 10.50
N ARG A 255 -7.43 19.21 10.50
CA ARG A 255 -6.84 19.92 9.35
C ARG A 255 -6.72 19.02 8.13
N GLN A 256 -6.14 17.83 8.27
CA GLN A 256 -6.05 16.84 7.20
C GLN A 256 -7.43 16.43 6.67
N LYS A 257 -8.42 16.23 7.56
CA LYS A 257 -9.80 15.89 7.16
C LYS A 257 -10.49 17.00 6.36
N VAL A 258 -10.29 18.28 6.72
CA VAL A 258 -10.80 19.40 5.92
C VAL A 258 -10.09 19.50 4.58
N GLU A 259 -8.77 19.37 4.53
CA GLU A 259 -7.99 19.46 3.28
C GLU A 259 -8.34 18.31 2.31
N MET A 260 -8.43 17.07 2.81
CA MET A 260 -8.86 15.91 2.06
C MET A 260 -10.32 16.05 1.57
N GLY A 261 -11.24 16.47 2.44
CA GLY A 261 -12.64 16.70 2.06
C GLY A 261 -12.80 17.79 1.00
N LYS A 262 -12.09 18.91 1.13
CA LYS A 262 -12.03 19.97 0.11
C LYS A 262 -11.51 19.44 -1.23
N LYS A 263 -10.43 18.65 -1.22
CA LYS A 263 -9.87 18.04 -2.44
C LYS A 263 -10.88 17.11 -3.10
N LEU A 264 -11.47 16.17 -2.36
CA LEU A 264 -12.47 15.22 -2.88
C LEU A 264 -13.67 15.93 -3.54
N ILE A 265 -14.18 17.01 -2.93
CA ILE A 265 -15.24 17.84 -3.52
C ILE A 265 -14.76 18.54 -4.80
N SER A 266 -13.58 19.17 -4.78
CA SER A 266 -13.02 19.88 -5.93
C SER A 266 -12.76 18.94 -7.12
N ASP A 267 -12.18 17.77 -6.86
CA ASP A 267 -11.89 16.74 -7.87
C ASP A 267 -13.19 16.19 -8.48
N ALA A 268 -14.26 16.04 -7.67
CA ALA A 268 -15.57 15.62 -8.16
C ALA A 268 -16.29 16.71 -8.98
N VAL A 269 -16.21 17.98 -8.55
CA VAL A 269 -16.74 19.14 -9.31
C VAL A 269 -16.09 19.23 -10.69
N LEU A 270 -14.75 19.13 -10.75
CA LEU A 270 -14.01 19.13 -12.01
C LEU A 270 -14.37 17.92 -12.89
N ARG A 271 -14.40 16.71 -12.32
CA ARG A 271 -14.64 15.46 -13.08
C ARG A 271 -16.04 15.37 -13.67
N ASN A 272 -17.06 15.92 -13.01
CA ASN A 272 -18.46 15.83 -13.44
C ASN A 272 -18.96 17.08 -14.20
N HIS A 273 -18.07 18.04 -14.48
CA HIS A 273 -18.39 19.34 -15.11
C HIS A 273 -19.45 20.14 -14.34
N TRP A 274 -19.39 20.12 -13.01
CA TRP A 274 -20.24 20.95 -12.16
C TRP A 274 -19.70 22.39 -12.05
N PRO A 275 -20.55 23.38 -11.72
CA PRO A 275 -20.10 24.76 -11.48
C PRO A 275 -19.01 24.83 -10.41
N ALA A 276 -17.94 25.57 -10.70
CA ALA A 276 -16.77 25.69 -9.81
C ALA A 276 -17.13 26.20 -8.40
N ASP A 277 -18.17 27.02 -8.29
CA ASP A 277 -18.70 27.59 -7.04
C ASP A 277 -19.32 26.54 -6.09
N TRP A 278 -19.39 25.27 -6.49
CA TRP A 278 -19.78 24.15 -5.61
C TRP A 278 -18.58 23.58 -4.82
N ALA A 279 -17.35 23.99 -5.14
CA ALA A 279 -16.15 23.66 -4.37
C ALA A 279 -16.03 24.53 -3.10
N LEU A 280 -15.62 23.93 -1.98
CA LEU A 280 -15.55 24.62 -0.69
C LEU A 280 -14.31 25.53 -0.56
N ASN A 281 -14.49 26.81 -0.87
CA ASN A 281 -13.49 27.87 -0.75
C ASN A 281 -13.23 28.33 0.71
N LEU A 282 -13.07 27.38 1.63
CA LEU A 282 -12.76 27.66 3.05
C LEU A 282 -11.29 28.00 3.27
N ILE A 283 -11.01 29.10 3.98
CA ILE A 283 -9.67 29.48 4.45
C ILE A 283 -9.45 28.83 5.82
N LEU A 284 -8.42 27.99 5.96
CA LEU A 284 -8.11 27.33 7.22
C LEU A 284 -7.53 28.32 8.24
N PRO A 285 -7.85 28.20 9.54
CA PRO A 285 -7.15 28.95 10.59
C PRO A 285 -5.64 28.72 10.52
N GLU A 286 -4.85 29.77 10.75
CA GLU A 286 -3.40 29.61 10.92
C GLU A 286 -3.13 28.70 12.11
N GLN A 287 -2.19 27.78 11.95
CA GLN A 287 -1.80 26.88 13.04
C GLN A 287 -0.95 27.68 14.02
N ASN A 288 -1.33 27.70 15.31
CA ASN A 288 -0.60 28.32 16.42
C ASN A 288 0.65 27.49 16.79
N ARG A 289 1.50 27.25 15.79
CA ARG A 289 2.86 26.77 15.93
C ARG A 289 3.70 27.93 16.46
N SER A 290 3.85 27.98 17.79
CA SER A 290 4.90 28.79 18.41
C SER A 290 6.21 28.52 17.66
N PRO A 291 6.90 29.54 17.12
CA PRO A 291 8.11 29.32 16.35
C PRO A 291 9.10 28.55 17.23
N SER A 292 9.53 27.38 16.76
CA SER A 292 10.38 26.47 17.52
C SER A 292 11.76 27.10 17.69
N THR A 293 11.91 27.92 18.73
CA THR A 293 13.15 28.62 19.08
C THR A 293 14.28 27.58 19.10
N PRO A 294 15.26 27.65 18.18
CA PRO A 294 16.18 26.54 17.95
C PRO A 294 16.84 26.11 19.25
N PHE A 295 16.65 24.84 19.63
CA PHE A 295 17.02 24.34 20.95
C PHE A 295 18.52 24.57 21.18
N LYS A 296 18.85 25.52 22.06
CA LYS A 296 20.23 25.98 22.20
C LYS A 296 21.00 25.01 23.10
N TYR A 297 21.58 24.00 22.46
CA TYR A 297 22.48 23.05 23.10
C TYR A 297 23.59 23.75 23.91
N PRO A 298 23.88 23.29 25.14
CA PRO A 298 24.95 23.85 25.96
C PRO A 298 26.35 23.37 25.54
N TRP A 299 26.45 22.54 24.50
CA TRP A 299 27.69 22.04 23.91
C TRP A 299 27.78 22.43 22.42
N PRO A 300 28.98 22.43 21.81
CA PRO A 300 29.15 22.76 20.39
C PRO A 300 28.33 21.86 19.45
N THR A 301 27.62 22.46 18.51
CA THR A 301 26.91 21.79 17.41
C THR A 301 27.48 22.24 16.06
N LEU A 302 27.28 21.44 15.01
CA LEU A 302 27.76 21.76 13.67
C LEU A 302 26.65 21.58 12.64
N GLN A 303 26.22 22.66 11.99
CA GLN A 303 25.32 22.57 10.85
C GLN A 303 26.00 21.87 9.68
N THR A 304 25.32 20.88 9.10
CA THR A 304 25.75 20.20 7.89
C THR A 304 24.62 20.09 6.89
N ASP A 305 24.98 19.62 5.70
CA ASP A 305 24.10 19.46 4.55
C ASP A 305 23.05 18.35 4.82
N ASP A 306 23.36 17.40 5.72
CA ASP A 306 22.47 16.31 6.20
C ASP A 306 21.60 16.70 7.42
N GLY A 307 21.77 17.91 7.99
CA GLY A 307 21.15 18.37 9.24
C GLY A 307 22.15 18.92 10.28
N LEU A 308 21.68 19.24 11.49
CA LEU A 308 22.48 19.76 12.60
C LEU A 308 23.14 18.59 13.36
N ILE A 309 24.48 18.53 13.41
CA ILE A 309 25.17 17.54 14.25
C ILE A 309 25.11 18.00 15.71
N ILE A 310 24.38 17.24 16.53
CA ILE A 310 24.16 17.50 17.96
C ILE A 310 25.02 16.63 18.88
N GLY A 311 25.82 15.69 18.34
CA GLY A 311 26.75 14.89 19.13
C GLY A 311 27.56 13.87 18.32
N VAL A 312 28.66 13.37 18.89
CA VAL A 312 29.56 12.39 18.27
C VAL A 312 29.94 11.32 19.30
N ARG A 313 29.86 10.03 18.91
CA ARG A 313 30.39 8.92 19.71
C ARG A 313 31.42 8.09 18.94
N LYS A 314 32.52 7.73 19.60
CA LYS A 314 33.50 6.76 19.10
C LYS A 314 32.93 5.34 19.28
N ARG A 315 33.06 4.49 18.27
CA ARG A 315 32.75 3.06 18.33
C ARG A 315 34.05 2.26 18.50
N ALA A 316 33.98 1.08 19.12
CA ALA A 316 35.11 0.15 19.19
C ALA A 316 35.54 -0.33 17.79
N VAL A 317 34.57 -0.64 16.93
CA VAL A 317 34.76 -1.02 15.52
C VAL A 317 33.95 -0.07 14.63
N GLY A 318 34.50 0.31 13.47
CA GLY A 318 33.81 1.19 12.50
C GLY A 318 33.93 2.70 12.78
N GLY A 319 34.86 3.15 13.62
CA GLY A 319 35.25 4.56 13.72
C GLY A 319 34.33 5.43 14.59
N HIS A 320 33.71 6.45 14.01
CA HIS A 320 32.87 7.42 14.72
C HIS A 320 31.46 7.42 14.14
N GLN A 321 30.45 7.58 15.00
CA GLN A 321 29.06 7.79 14.61
C GLN A 321 28.59 9.14 15.16
N VAL A 322 27.78 9.87 14.39
CA VAL A 322 27.18 11.14 14.86
C VAL A 322 25.69 10.97 15.14
N CYS A 323 25.14 11.86 15.95
CA CYS A 323 23.71 12.12 16.01
C CYS A 323 23.43 13.40 15.20
N VAL A 324 22.51 13.32 14.24
CA VAL A 324 22.08 14.44 13.39
C VAL A 324 20.62 14.72 13.69
N GLU A 325 20.33 15.99 13.97
CA GLU A 325 18.99 16.53 14.11
C GLU A 325 18.54 17.16 12.78
N THR A 326 17.35 16.79 12.33
CA THR A 326 16.69 17.33 11.13
C THR A 326 15.28 17.74 11.48
N THR A 327 14.90 18.97 11.13
CA THR A 327 13.49 19.39 11.17
C THR A 327 12.82 18.91 9.89
N THR A 328 11.72 18.17 10.00
CA THR A 328 10.91 17.70 8.86
C THR A 328 9.97 18.81 8.36
N PRO A 329 9.40 18.69 7.14
CA PRO A 329 8.51 19.73 6.60
C PRO A 329 7.27 20.00 7.46
N ASP A 330 6.79 18.98 8.17
CA ASP A 330 5.73 19.05 9.19
C ASP A 330 6.18 19.75 10.49
N GLY A 331 7.39 20.32 10.55
CA GLY A 331 7.95 21.05 11.69
C GLY A 331 8.45 20.17 12.84
N ARG A 332 8.34 18.84 12.77
CA ARG A 332 8.79 17.93 13.83
C ARG A 332 10.32 17.79 13.82
N THR A 333 10.91 17.43 14.97
CA THR A 333 12.36 17.39 15.16
C THR A 333 12.86 15.95 15.29
N VAL A 334 13.44 15.41 14.22
CA VAL A 334 13.90 14.01 14.14
C VAL A 334 15.40 13.91 14.42
N ARG A 335 15.80 13.02 15.36
CA ARG A 335 17.20 12.80 15.76
C ARG A 335 17.68 11.41 15.32
N ARG A 336 18.55 11.35 14.30
CA ARG A 336 18.96 10.10 13.64
C ARG A 336 20.49 9.83 13.68
N PRO A 337 20.93 8.56 13.82
CA PRO A 337 22.35 8.24 14.03
C PRO A 337 23.12 7.96 12.71
N SER A 338 23.66 9.00 12.05
CA SER A 338 24.35 8.86 10.75
C SER A 338 25.71 8.13 10.82
N LYS A 339 25.95 7.26 9.83
CA LYS A 339 27.22 6.55 9.56
C LYS A 339 28.03 7.18 8.42
N ARG A 340 27.40 7.98 7.54
CA ARG A 340 28.03 8.61 6.36
C ARG A 340 28.06 10.11 6.58
N LEU A 341 29.25 10.66 6.82
CA LEU A 341 29.54 12.09 6.74
C LEU A 341 30.99 12.24 6.24
N ARG A 342 31.20 13.10 5.23
CA ARG A 342 32.51 13.24 4.56
C ARG A 342 33.55 13.77 5.57
N LEU A 343 34.55 12.94 5.89
CA LEU A 343 35.42 13.10 7.08
C LEU A 343 36.11 14.47 7.23
N LYS A 344 36.28 15.23 6.13
CA LYS A 344 36.95 16.54 6.14
C LYS A 344 36.27 17.57 7.08
N LYS A 345 34.93 17.70 7.08
CA LYS A 345 34.22 18.62 8.01
C LYS A 345 34.33 18.16 9.48
N LEU A 346 34.44 16.86 9.74
CA LEU A 346 34.49 16.30 11.11
C LEU A 346 35.81 16.54 11.86
N GLY A 347 36.90 16.89 11.16
CA GLY A 347 38.21 17.12 11.78
C GLY A 347 38.18 18.28 12.78
N ASN A 348 37.65 19.42 12.35
CA ASN A 348 37.62 20.65 13.15
C ASN A 348 36.63 20.52 14.34
N PHE A 349 35.49 19.86 14.12
CA PHE A 349 34.50 19.63 15.18
C PHE A 349 35.04 18.73 16.31
N LYS A 350 35.87 17.74 15.98
CA LYS A 350 36.57 16.92 16.98
C LYS A 350 37.55 17.71 17.84
N ALA A 351 38.17 18.76 17.31
CA ALA A 351 39.03 19.64 18.12
C ALA A 351 38.19 20.42 19.15
N SER A 352 37.04 20.98 18.71
CA SER A 352 36.12 21.71 19.60
C SER A 352 35.51 20.85 20.71
N ILE A 353 35.15 19.59 20.43
CA ILE A 353 34.61 18.67 21.44
C ILE A 353 35.71 18.17 22.41
N LYS A 354 36.95 17.99 21.95
CA LYS A 354 38.07 17.57 22.81
C LYS A 354 38.47 18.58 23.90
N GLN A 355 37.91 19.79 23.87
CA GLN A 355 38.12 20.81 24.90
C GLN A 355 37.02 20.80 25.98
N THR A 356 36.02 19.92 25.84
CA THR A 356 34.97 19.62 26.83
C THR A 356 34.99 18.12 27.16
N ASP A 357 35.93 17.71 28.00
CA ASP A 357 36.04 16.32 28.45
C ASP A 357 34.80 15.86 29.25
N HIS A 358 34.54 14.54 29.21
CA HIS A 358 33.46 13.85 29.92
C HIS A 358 32.01 14.25 29.58
N PHE A 359 31.59 13.99 28.33
CA PHE A 359 30.21 13.57 28.03
C PHE A 359 30.18 12.27 27.23
N LEU A 360 30.04 11.15 27.94
CA LEU A 360 29.78 9.82 27.36
C LEU A 360 28.28 9.61 27.15
N PHE A 361 27.93 8.90 26.08
CA PHE A 361 26.55 8.67 25.65
C PHE A 361 25.77 7.66 26.52
N GLN A 362 26.20 7.43 27.76
CA GLN A 362 25.59 6.45 28.69
C GLN A 362 24.60 7.10 29.67
N ASP A 363 24.80 8.37 30.03
CA ASP A 363 24.00 9.04 31.06
C ASP A 363 22.77 9.79 30.52
N LEU A 364 22.52 9.74 29.21
CA LEU A 364 21.33 10.31 28.54
C LEU A 364 20.06 9.47 28.76
N LYS A 365 19.76 9.13 30.02
CA LYS A 365 18.40 8.74 30.45
C LYS A 365 17.51 9.99 30.50
N MET A 366 17.08 10.47 29.34
CA MET A 366 16.01 11.47 29.29
C MET A 366 14.67 10.83 29.64
N THR A 367 14.21 11.03 30.87
CA THR A 367 12.80 10.84 31.22
C THR A 367 11.98 11.89 30.49
N ILE A 368 11.27 11.49 29.44
CA ILE A 368 10.33 12.36 28.72
C ILE A 368 8.97 12.28 29.44
N PRO A 369 8.39 13.41 29.91
CA PRO A 369 7.02 13.43 30.40
C PRO A 369 6.06 13.51 29.20
N GLY A 370 5.67 12.35 28.66
CA GLY A 370 4.74 12.24 27.53
C GLY A 370 4.73 10.83 26.95
N GLU A 371 3.54 10.30 26.67
CA GLU A 371 3.32 8.92 26.24
C GLU A 371 3.91 8.61 24.85
N ILE A 372 4.70 7.53 24.74
CA ILE A 372 4.38 6.30 23.98
C ILE A 372 5.57 5.29 24.04
N GLN A 373 5.27 4.03 23.72
CA GLN A 373 6.07 2.83 23.99
C GLN A 373 7.52 2.83 23.45
N THR A 374 8.48 2.50 24.32
CA THR A 374 9.82 2.06 23.91
C THR A 374 9.85 0.54 23.67
N ARG A 375 9.89 0.07 22.42
CA ARG A 375 10.26 -1.33 22.11
C ARG A 375 11.75 -1.53 22.39
N SER A 376 12.08 -2.33 23.42
CA SER A 376 13.44 -2.64 23.82
C SER A 376 14.02 -3.85 23.05
N PHE A 377 14.93 -3.59 22.11
CA PHE A 377 15.77 -4.65 21.53
C PHE A 377 16.92 -5.02 22.48
N THR A 378 16.71 -6.05 23.31
CA THR A 378 17.78 -6.73 24.05
C THR A 378 18.40 -7.82 23.18
N ALA A 379 19.66 -7.64 22.77
CA ALA A 379 20.46 -8.71 22.19
C ALA A 379 21.17 -9.49 23.31
N GLU A 380 20.96 -10.80 23.37
CA GLU A 380 21.68 -11.68 24.30
C GLU A 380 23.15 -11.85 23.86
N CYS A 381 24.07 -11.74 24.82
CA CYS A 381 25.47 -12.16 24.68
C CYS A 381 25.95 -12.68 26.05
N THR A 382 25.72 -13.96 26.31
CA THR A 382 26.06 -14.62 27.57
C THR A 382 27.50 -15.14 27.54
N GLU A 383 28.47 -14.33 27.98
CA GLU A 383 29.82 -14.82 28.29
C GLU A 383 30.01 -14.97 29.81
N HIS A 384 30.30 -16.19 30.24
CA HIS A 384 30.58 -16.51 31.65
C HIS A 384 32.00 -16.08 32.04
N PHE A 385 32.12 -15.11 32.97
CA PHE A 385 33.37 -14.92 33.71
C PHE A 385 33.12 -14.57 35.19
N THR A 386 32.83 -15.59 36.01
CA THR A 386 32.57 -15.44 37.45
C THR A 386 33.87 -15.29 38.26
N ARG A 387 34.14 -14.08 38.75
CA ARG A 387 35.16 -13.85 39.79
C ARG A 387 34.74 -12.81 40.83
N SER A 388 33.68 -13.12 41.58
CA SER A 388 33.35 -12.35 42.79
C SER A 388 34.33 -12.68 43.92
N SER A 389 34.73 -11.65 44.65
CA SER A 389 35.43 -11.78 45.93
C SER A 389 34.47 -11.39 47.07
N GLN A 390 34.87 -11.69 48.31
CA GLN A 390 34.14 -11.37 49.56
C GLN A 390 32.79 -12.13 49.76
N GLY A 391 32.40 -12.53 50.96
CA GLY A 391 33.17 -12.55 52.21
C GLY A 391 32.33 -12.41 53.49
N ALA A 392 31.71 -13.50 53.98
CA ALA A 392 31.06 -13.55 55.30
C ALA A 392 31.19 -14.95 55.94
N PRO A 393 31.20 -15.09 57.29
CA PRO A 393 31.65 -16.30 57.96
C PRO A 393 30.52 -17.31 58.28
N ALA A 394 30.87 -18.60 58.31
CA ALA A 394 30.03 -19.67 58.83
C ALA A 394 30.61 -20.29 60.11
N HIS A 395 29.78 -20.44 61.15
CA HIS A 395 30.17 -21.10 62.40
C HIS A 395 30.47 -22.59 62.17
N ARG A 396 31.62 -23.07 62.67
CA ARG A 396 31.94 -24.51 62.72
C ARG A 396 31.51 -25.12 64.05
N TYR A 397 30.48 -25.96 64.03
CA TYR A 397 30.27 -26.92 65.10
C TYR A 397 31.33 -28.03 65.04
N ARG A 398 31.82 -28.46 66.21
CA ARG A 398 32.68 -29.65 66.37
C ARG A 398 31.83 -30.85 66.77
N THR A 399 31.99 -31.96 66.08
CA THR A 399 31.71 -33.30 66.60
C THR A 399 32.82 -34.24 66.14
N ALA A 400 33.31 -35.07 67.05
CA ALA A 400 34.46 -35.94 66.80
C ALA A 400 34.03 -37.40 66.71
N ARG A 401 34.75 -38.18 65.89
CA ARG A 401 34.87 -39.63 66.05
C ARG A 401 36.34 -40.02 65.98
N ARG A 402 36.88 -40.48 67.11
CA ARG A 402 37.94 -41.49 67.11
C ARG A 402 37.25 -42.86 67.08
N PHE A 403 37.85 -43.83 66.40
CA PHE A 403 38.17 -45.11 67.01
C PHE A 403 39.30 -45.76 66.22
N ASN A 404 40.31 -46.28 66.92
CA ASN A 404 41.40 -47.04 66.32
C ASN A 404 41.07 -48.53 66.41
N LYS A 405 41.53 -49.31 65.45
CA LYS A 405 42.47 -50.40 65.73
C LYS A 405 43.43 -50.58 64.56
#